data_AF-O32340-F1
#
_entry.id   AF-O32340-F1
#
_cell.length_a   1.000
_cell.length_b   1.000
_cell.length_c   1.000
_cell.angle_alpha   90.00
_cell.angle_beta   90.00
_cell.angle_gamma   90.00
#
_symmetry.space_group_name_H-M   'P 1'
#
loop_
_entity.id
_entity.type
_entity.pdbx_description
1 polymer ?
#
loop_
_entity_poly.entity_id
_entity_poly.type
_entity_poly.pdbx_seq_one_letter_code
_entity_poly.pdbx_strand_id
1 'polypeptide(L)' 'MSETLNLLKQLIERPSITPNDAGCQTILIDRLKSVGFQCEHLPFGEVHNFWAWHGHQSPFIIFAGHT' A
#
# COMPACT_ATOMS: atom_id res chain seq x y z
N MET A 1 -18.65 -12.18 1.75
CA MET A 1 -18.14 -11.03 0.95
C MET A 1 -16.70 -11.35 0.59
N SER A 2 -16.21 -11.00 -0.62
CA SER A 2 -14.83 -11.36 -1.01
C SER A 2 -13.79 -10.50 -0.28
N GLU A 3 -12.59 -11.04 -0.08
CA GLU A 3 -11.47 -10.31 0.55
C GLU A 3 -11.10 -9.02 -0.21
N THR A 4 -11.20 -9.05 -1.54
CA THR A 4 -11.01 -7.87 -2.39
C THR A 4 -12.06 -6.79 -2.10
N LEU A 5 -13.33 -7.16 -1.98
CA LEU A 5 -14.41 -6.21 -1.68
C LEU A 5 -14.30 -5.67 -0.25
N ASN A 6 -13.85 -6.48 0.71
CA ASN A 6 -13.59 -6.04 2.08
C ASN A 6 -12.47 -4.99 2.12
N LEU A 7 -11.34 -5.25 1.44
CA LEU A 7 -10.24 -4.29 1.34
C LEU A 7 -10.69 -2.99 0.66
N LEU A 8 -11.41 -3.09 -0.45
CA LEU A 8 -11.90 -1.93 -1.19
C LEU A 8 -12.71 -1.00 -0.29
N LYS A 9 -13.65 -1.56 0.50
CA LYS A 9 -14.47 -0.77 1.43
C LYS A 9 -13.62 -0.08 2.49
N GLN A 10 -12.67 -0.80 3.10
CA GLN A 10 -11.78 -0.22 4.11
C GLN A 10 -10.94 0.95 3.59
N LEU A 11 -10.51 0.89 2.32
CA LEU A 11 -9.76 1.97 1.68
C LEU A 11 -10.68 3.15 1.32
N ILE A 12 -11.87 2.90 0.77
CA ILE A 12 -12.84 3.96 0.43
C ILE A 12 -13.33 4.72 1.67
N GLU A 13 -13.37 4.08 2.84
CA GLU A 13 -13.73 4.74 4.10
C GLU A 13 -12.68 5.77 4.58
N ARG A 14 -11.48 5.78 3.98
CA ARG A 14 -10.42 6.75 4.32
C ARG A 14 -10.56 8.02 3.48
N PRO A 15 -10.68 9.20 4.09
CA PRO A 15 -10.76 10.47 3.36
C PRO A 15 -9.37 10.92 2.88
N SER A 16 -8.75 10.15 1.97
CA SER A 16 -7.40 10.37 1.44
C SER A 16 -7.33 11.48 0.39
N ILE A 17 -7.78 12.69 0.75
CA ILE A 17 -7.69 13.86 -0.12
C ILE A 17 -6.23 14.30 -0.21
N THR A 18 -5.71 14.43 -1.44
CA THR A 18 -4.32 14.78 -1.72
C THR A 18 -3.84 15.99 -0.89
N PRO A 19 -2.66 15.91 -0.22
CA PRO A 19 -1.68 14.81 -0.21
C PRO A 19 -1.87 13.80 0.95
N ASN A 20 -2.94 13.91 1.73
CA ASN A 20 -3.15 13.11 2.93
C ASN A 20 -3.50 11.65 2.57
N ASP A 21 -2.71 10.69 3.04
CA ASP A 21 -2.96 9.25 2.86
C ASP A 21 -4.13 8.71 3.69
N ALA A 22 -4.49 9.38 4.79
CA ALA A 22 -5.54 8.96 5.73
C ALA A 22 -5.42 7.50 6.25
N GLY A 23 -4.20 6.93 6.21
CA GLY A 23 -3.87 5.59 6.72
C GLY A 23 -4.09 4.45 5.72
N CYS A 24 -4.36 4.75 4.45
CA CYS A 24 -4.47 3.75 3.39
C CYS A 24 -3.18 2.92 3.24
N GLN A 25 -2.01 3.58 3.23
CA GLN A 25 -0.73 2.88 3.10
C GLN A 25 -0.45 1.96 4.28
N THR A 26 -0.84 2.31 5.50
CA THR A 26 -0.70 1.42 6.67
C THR A 26 -1.48 0.12 6.48
N ILE A 27 -2.73 0.19 6.03
CA ILE A 27 -3.57 -1.00 5.76
C ILE A 27 -2.90 -1.91 4.72
N LEU A 28 -2.37 -1.32 3.65
CA LEU A 28 -1.70 -2.06 2.58
C LEU A 28 -0.40 -2.72 3.08
N ILE A 29 0.44 -1.96 3.79
CA ILE A 29 1.73 -2.42 4.30
C ILE A 29 1.55 -3.56 5.31
N ASP A 30 0.60 -3.45 6.23
CA ASP A 30 0.36 -4.49 7.23
C ASP A 30 -0.07 -5.81 6.58
N ARG A 31 -0.96 -5.74 5.57
CA ARG A 31 -1.37 -6.92 4.79
C ARG A 31 -0.20 -7.50 4.00
N LEU A 32 0.61 -6.68 3.34
CA LEU A 32 1.77 -7.12 2.57
C LEU A 32 2.85 -7.78 3.46
N LYS A 33 3.17 -7.17 4.60
CA LYS A 33 4.10 -7.74 5.60
C LYS A 33 3.62 -9.10 6.11
N SER A 34 2.31 -9.27 6.32
CA SER A 34 1.74 -10.54 6.78
C SER A 34 1.94 -11.71 5.81
N VAL A 35 2.19 -11.42 4.52
CA VAL A 35 2.47 -12.43 3.48
C VAL A 35 3.91 -12.38 2.99
N GLY A 36 4.82 -11.79 3.77
CA GLY A 36 6.27 -11.88 3.57
C GLY A 36 6.90 -10.78 2.72
N PHE A 37 6.14 -9.75 2.31
CA PHE A 37 6.75 -8.60 1.63
C PHE A 37 7.63 -7.82 2.61
N GLN A 38 8.77 -7.36 2.11
CA GLN A 38 9.49 -6.26 2.72
C GLN A 38 8.80 -4.96 2.29
N CYS A 39 8.72 -3.99 3.20
CA CYS A 39 8.12 -2.69 2.91
C CYS A 39 9.02 -1.58 3.46
N GLU A 40 9.33 -0.61 2.62
CA GLU A 40 10.09 0.58 2.96
C GLU A 40 9.21 1.81 2.77
N HIS A 41 9.14 2.66 3.80
CA HIS A 41 8.44 3.95 3.72
C HIS A 41 9.37 4.98 3.09
N LEU A 42 8.84 5.74 2.12
CA LEU A 42 9.57 6.72 1.32
C LEU A 42 8.83 8.08 1.36
N PRO A 43 8.81 8.78 2.51
CA PRO A 43 8.19 10.10 2.61
C PRO A 43 9.04 11.18 1.93
N PHE A 44 8.41 12.05 1.14
CA PHE A 44 9.04 13.19 0.50
C PHE A 44 8.16 14.44 0.62
N GLY A 45 8.61 15.42 1.41
CA GLY A 45 7.78 16.59 1.73
C GLY A 45 6.49 16.15 2.44
N GLU A 46 5.35 16.55 1.89
CA GLU A 46 4.01 16.21 2.41
C GLU A 46 3.44 14.90 1.82
N VAL A 47 4.15 14.26 0.89
CA VAL A 47 3.68 13.07 0.19
C VAL A 47 4.25 11.81 0.83
N HIS A 48 3.37 10.89 1.17
CA HIS A 48 3.72 9.56 1.65
C HIS A 48 3.77 8.58 0.49
N ASN A 49 4.86 7.82 0.40
CA ASN A 49 4.99 6.69 -0.53
C ASN A 49 5.50 5.48 0.24
N PHE A 50 5.31 4.29 -0.32
CA PHE A 50 6.02 3.10 0.12
C PHE A 50 6.42 2.24 -1.07
N TRP A 51 7.51 1.50 -0.90
CA TRP A 51 7.94 0.46 -1.81
C TRP A 51 7.80 -0.88 -1.11
N ALA A 52 7.12 -1.83 -1.75
CA ALA A 52 6.98 -3.18 -1.24
C ALA A 52 7.45 -4.20 -2.27
N TRP A 53 8.25 -5.16 -1.83
CA TRP A 53 8.79 -6.21 -2.69
C TRP A 53 8.83 -7.56 -1.98
N HIS A 54 8.77 -8.61 -2.79
CA HIS A 54 8.90 -9.99 -2.34
C HIS A 54 9.78 -10.76 -3.35
N GLY A 55 10.89 -11.32 -2.86
CA GLY A 55 11.91 -11.96 -3.70
C GLY A 55 13.01 -11.00 -4.16
N HIS A 56 14.05 -11.55 -4.81
CA HIS A 56 15.29 -10.83 -5.17
C HIS A 56 15.78 -11.11 -6.61
N GLN A 57 14.99 -11.82 -7.42
CA GLN A 57 15.41 -12.30 -8.74
C GLN A 57 14.53 -11.73 -9.84
N SER A 58 15.12 -11.49 -11.00
CA SER A 58 14.41 -11.05 -12.20
C SER A 58 13.61 -12.20 -12.84
N PRO A 59 12.50 -11.90 -13.54
CA PRO A 59 11.93 -10.56 -13.77
C PRO A 59 11.10 -10.05 -12.59
N PHE A 60 11.09 -8.73 -12.38
CA PHE A 60 10.20 -8.07 -11.42
C PHE A 60 8.86 -7.73 -12.08
N ILE A 61 7.76 -8.07 -11.42
CA ILE A 61 6.42 -7.61 -11.76
C ILE A 61 6.03 -6.55 -10.74
N ILE A 62 5.62 -5.37 -11.23
CA ILE A 62 5.34 -4.20 -10.39
C ILE A 62 3.88 -3.80 -10.53
N PHE A 63 3.21 -3.63 -9.40
CA PHE A 63 1.94 -2.92 -9.31
C PHE A 63 2.22 -1.50 -8.80
N ALA A 64 1.74 -0.50 -9.53
CA ALA A 64 1.86 0.90 -9.15
C ALA A 64 0.46 1.54 -9.07
N GLY A 65 0.27 2.45 -8.14
CA GLY A 65 -1.00 3.12 -7.91
C GLY A 65 -0.85 4.29 -6.94
N HIS A 66 -1.99 4.84 -6.54
CA HIS A 66 -2.08 5.94 -5.57
C HIS A 66 -3.21 5.64 -4.57
N THR A 67 -3.13 6.29 -3.41
CA THR A 67 -4.11 6.22 -2.32
C THR A 67 -4.83 7.54 -2.16
#